data_AF-A0A935YXM5-F1
#
_entry.id   AF-A0A935YXM5-F1
#
_cell.length_a   1.000
_cell.length_b   1.000
_cell.length_c   1.000
_cell.angle_alpha   90.00
_cell.angle_beta   90.00
_cell.angle_gamma   90.00
#
_symmetry.space_group_name_H-M   'P 1'
#
loop_
_entity.id
_entity.type
_entity.pdbx_description
1 polymer ?
#
loop_
_entity_poly.entity_id
_entity_poly.type
_entity_poly.pdbx_seq_one_letter_code
_entity_poly.pdbx_strand_id
1 'polypeptide(L)'
;MPIVSQVTWVASYTLSEERWFHEPARITDLLDALSSTAFWPWLEVMGTGQRGEPMGDRDAVHARLVGSHACWVLAKGDASTALVGSQRDAWVKIDMAPGYLGLGAGARRDVLDHMKTHAIDDFVEVLHTLRRRWGDRAVLDAATCSPDRDFSVAPLTRPRVSNRPLHAIVDVFDPVLSKHGPALAHATPPPGAMRTERDGLVTLRMLADPSDLTAAQRASDAHEAWIGPVIDAPFDDEWEPPEEG
;
A
#
# COMPACT_ATOMS: atom_id res chain seq x y z
N MET A 1 1.82 -23.33 13.65
CA MET A 1 2.47 -22.13 13.08
C MET A 1 1.47 -21.50 12.14
N PRO A 2 1.17 -20.19 12.24
CA PRO A 2 0.37 -19.53 11.21
C PRO A 2 1.14 -19.60 9.88
N ILE A 3 0.48 -20.13 8.85
CA ILE A 3 1.04 -20.21 7.51
C ILE A 3 0.80 -18.83 6.89
N VAL A 4 1.87 -18.07 6.66
CA VAL A 4 1.80 -16.88 5.81
C VAL A 4 1.27 -17.35 4.45
N SER A 5 0.05 -16.95 4.11
CA SER A 5 -0.63 -17.42 2.89
C SER A 5 -0.66 -16.38 1.78
N GLN A 6 -0.40 -15.12 2.14
CA GLN A 6 -0.46 -13.97 1.26
C GLN A 6 0.51 -12.87 1.71
N VAL A 7 0.72 -11.93 0.81
CA VAL A 7 1.39 -10.65 1.07
C VAL A 7 0.40 -9.55 0.75
N THR A 8 0.40 -8.50 1.57
CA THR A 8 -0.47 -7.35 1.37
C THR A 8 0.30 -6.04 1.40
N TRP A 9 -0.05 -5.19 0.44
CA TRP A 9 0.31 -3.80 0.33
C TRP A 9 -0.81 -2.93 0.86
N VAL A 10 -0.43 -1.90 1.60
CA VAL A 10 -1.29 -0.77 1.95
C VAL A 10 -0.49 0.49 1.76
N ALA A 11 -1.10 1.49 1.13
CA ALA A 11 -0.56 2.83 1.03
C ALA A 11 -1.69 3.84 1.27
N SER A 12 -1.37 4.97 1.88
CA SER A 12 -2.29 6.08 2.04
C SER A 12 -1.64 7.39 1.61
N TYR A 13 -2.38 8.17 0.84
CA TYR A 13 -2.04 9.53 0.48
C TYR A 13 -3.03 10.51 1.09
N THR A 14 -2.48 11.57 1.68
CA THR A 14 -3.22 12.81 1.96
C THR A 14 -3.09 13.74 0.76
N LEU A 15 -4.21 14.25 0.28
CA LEU A 15 -4.31 15.10 -0.91
C LEU A 15 -4.74 16.50 -0.50
N SER A 16 -4.07 17.50 -1.05
CA SER A 16 -4.39 18.92 -0.85
C SER A 16 -5.79 19.30 -1.30
N GLU A 17 -6.37 18.55 -2.24
CA GLU A 17 -7.68 18.82 -2.82
C GLU A 17 -8.73 17.80 -2.40
N GLU A 18 -9.82 18.27 -1.78
CA GLU A 18 -10.91 17.40 -1.34
C GLU A 18 -11.57 16.64 -2.49
N ARG A 19 -11.67 17.25 -3.68
CA ARG A 19 -12.43 16.70 -4.82
C ARG A 19 -11.55 16.10 -5.91
N TRP A 20 -10.33 15.70 -5.58
CA TRP A 20 -9.34 15.16 -6.53
C TRP A 20 -9.91 14.04 -7.44
N PHE A 21 -10.80 13.20 -6.92
CA PHE A 21 -11.41 12.08 -7.65
C PHE A 21 -12.41 12.52 -8.73
N HIS A 22 -12.81 13.80 -8.76
CA HIS A 22 -13.57 14.38 -9.88
C HIS A 22 -12.68 14.73 -11.07
N GLU A 23 -11.36 14.80 -10.91
CA GLU A 23 -10.43 15.12 -11.99
C GLU A 23 -10.11 13.86 -12.81
N PRO A 24 -10.58 13.75 -14.08
CA PRO A 24 -10.38 12.52 -14.85
C PRO A 24 -8.90 12.18 -15.05
N ALA A 25 -8.04 13.19 -15.16
CA ALA A 25 -6.60 13.02 -15.34
C ALA A 25 -5.93 12.33 -14.14
N ARG A 26 -6.35 12.60 -12.89
CA ARG A 26 -5.79 11.91 -11.71
C ARG A 26 -6.17 10.45 -11.67
N ILE A 27 -7.41 10.13 -12.06
CA ILE A 27 -7.84 8.74 -12.21
C ILE A 27 -7.08 8.06 -13.35
N THR A 28 -6.81 8.76 -14.46
CA THR A 28 -5.96 8.26 -15.54
C THR A 28 -4.56 7.92 -15.04
N ASP A 29 -3.94 8.81 -14.27
CA ASP A 29 -2.62 8.59 -13.68
C ASP A 29 -2.56 7.37 -12.76
N LEU A 30 -3.56 7.25 -11.89
CA LEU A 30 -3.70 6.10 -11.00
C LEU A 30 -3.84 4.80 -11.79
N LEU A 31 -4.70 4.78 -12.82
CA LEU A 31 -4.92 3.59 -13.61
C LEU A 31 -3.76 3.25 -14.54
N ASP A 32 -3.02 4.23 -15.05
CA ASP A 32 -1.76 3.97 -15.77
C ASP A 32 -0.78 3.23 -14.87
N ALA A 33 -0.56 3.75 -13.67
CA ALA A 33 0.35 3.15 -12.70
C ALA A 33 -0.10 1.73 -12.35
N LEU A 34 -1.37 1.54 -11.96
CA LEU A 34 -1.90 0.23 -11.57
C LEU A 34 -1.92 -0.78 -12.73
N SER A 35 -2.28 -0.36 -13.94
CA SER A 35 -2.37 -1.27 -15.09
C SER A 35 -1.02 -1.74 -15.62
N SER A 36 0.07 -1.06 -15.26
CA SER A 36 1.43 -1.52 -15.53
C SER A 36 1.92 -2.62 -14.59
N THR A 37 1.19 -2.91 -13.50
CA THR A 37 1.60 -3.91 -12.51
C THR A 37 1.31 -5.34 -12.96
N ALA A 38 2.09 -6.30 -12.47
CA ALA A 38 1.87 -7.73 -12.64
C ALA A 38 0.59 -8.23 -11.97
N PHE A 39 -0.04 -7.43 -11.08
CA PHE A 39 -1.36 -7.73 -10.52
C PHE A 39 -2.46 -7.58 -11.56
N TRP A 40 -2.38 -6.58 -12.43
CA TRP A 40 -3.47 -6.18 -13.33
C TRP A 40 -4.02 -7.33 -14.18
N PRO A 41 -3.19 -8.20 -14.81
CA PRO A 41 -3.70 -9.31 -15.62
C PRO A 41 -4.50 -10.36 -14.84
N TRP A 42 -4.41 -10.38 -13.51
CA TRP A 42 -5.17 -11.30 -12.66
C TRP A 42 -6.54 -10.76 -12.25
N LEU A 43 -6.82 -9.48 -12.50
CA LEU A 43 -8.03 -8.82 -12.04
C LEU A 43 -9.15 -9.03 -13.06
N GLU A 44 -10.25 -9.64 -12.63
CA GLU A 44 -11.34 -10.08 -13.50
C GLU A 44 -12.66 -9.38 -13.14
N VAL A 45 -12.85 -9.04 -11.87
CA VAL A 45 -14.05 -8.37 -11.35
C VAL A 45 -13.74 -7.12 -10.53
N MET A 46 -14.70 -6.20 -10.49
CA MET A 46 -14.63 -4.92 -9.78
C MET A 46 -15.96 -4.58 -9.10
N GLY A 47 -15.92 -3.90 -7.95
CA GLY A 47 -17.12 -3.39 -7.28
C GLY A 47 -16.88 -2.76 -5.91
N THR A 48 -17.96 -2.28 -5.30
CA THR A 48 -17.99 -1.55 -4.01
C THR A 48 -18.86 -2.29 -2.98
N GLY A 49 -18.48 -3.47 -2.51
CA GLY A 49 -19.28 -4.21 -1.54
C GLY A 49 -19.10 -5.72 -1.56
N GLN A 50 -20.17 -6.48 -1.42
CA GLN A 50 -20.10 -7.95 -1.31
C GLN A 50 -20.14 -8.70 -2.66
N ARG A 51 -20.45 -8.04 -3.78
CA ARG A 51 -20.46 -8.68 -5.10
C ARG A 51 -19.73 -7.81 -6.11
N GLY A 52 -19.04 -8.46 -7.04
CA GLY A 52 -18.36 -7.81 -8.14
C GLY A 52 -19.10 -7.95 -9.45
N GLU A 53 -18.85 -7.02 -10.36
CA GLU A 53 -19.20 -7.13 -11.77
C GLU A 53 -17.93 -7.40 -12.57
N PRO A 54 -18.02 -7.89 -13.82
CA PRO A 54 -16.88 -7.93 -14.72
C PRO A 54 -16.14 -6.59 -14.72
N MET A 55 -14.81 -6.63 -14.51
CA MET A 55 -13.97 -5.44 -14.40
C MET A 55 -14.04 -4.60 -15.69
N GLY A 56 -14.08 -5.27 -16.84
CA GLY A 56 -13.96 -4.64 -18.15
C GLY A 56 -12.51 -4.26 -18.46
N ASP A 57 -12.34 -3.43 -19.48
CA ASP A 57 -11.03 -2.85 -19.80
C ASP A 57 -10.72 -1.63 -18.91
N ARG A 58 -9.54 -1.06 -19.12
CA ARG A 58 -9.07 0.11 -18.35
C ARG A 58 -10.02 1.32 -18.46
N ASP A 59 -10.62 1.53 -19.63
CA ASP A 59 -11.50 2.69 -19.86
C ASP A 59 -12.84 2.49 -19.14
N ALA A 60 -13.35 1.26 -19.09
CA ALA A 60 -14.51 0.90 -18.27
C ALA A 60 -14.24 1.11 -16.77
N VAL A 61 -13.06 0.73 -16.29
CA VAL A 61 -12.63 0.99 -14.90
C VAL A 61 -12.54 2.50 -14.65
N HIS A 62 -11.93 3.25 -15.56
CA HIS A 62 -11.81 4.71 -15.46
C HIS A 62 -13.18 5.38 -15.31
N ALA A 63 -14.12 5.05 -16.20
CA ALA A 63 -15.47 5.60 -16.18
C ALA A 63 -16.22 5.32 -14.86
N ARG A 64 -15.94 4.19 -14.19
CA ARG A 64 -16.53 3.84 -12.89
C ARG A 64 -15.91 4.61 -11.71
N LEU A 65 -14.62 4.94 -11.79
CA LEU A 65 -13.90 5.61 -10.71
C LEU A 65 -14.10 7.14 -10.72
N VAL A 66 -14.16 7.78 -11.90
CA VAL A 66 -14.28 9.24 -11.99
C VAL A 66 -15.53 9.75 -11.29
N GLY A 67 -15.35 10.66 -10.34
CA GLY A 67 -16.42 11.26 -9.54
C GLY A 67 -16.98 10.33 -8.45
N SER A 68 -16.44 9.12 -8.28
CA SER A 68 -16.86 8.20 -7.21
C SER A 68 -16.06 8.43 -5.93
N HIS A 69 -16.76 8.48 -4.79
CA HIS A 69 -16.15 8.46 -3.45
C HIS A 69 -16.41 7.14 -2.72
N ALA A 70 -15.75 6.07 -3.14
CA ALA A 70 -16.00 4.74 -2.60
C ALA A 70 -14.72 3.91 -2.47
N CYS A 71 -14.83 2.83 -1.70
CA CYS A 71 -13.86 1.77 -1.66
C CYS A 71 -14.17 0.76 -2.76
N TRP A 72 -13.41 0.84 -3.86
CA TRP A 72 -13.45 -0.09 -4.97
C TRP A 72 -12.47 -1.22 -4.75
N VAL A 73 -12.88 -2.45 -5.07
CA VAL A 73 -11.97 -3.59 -5.07
C VAL A 73 -12.04 -4.30 -6.41
N LEU A 74 -10.88 -4.44 -7.03
CA LEU A 74 -10.62 -5.25 -8.21
C LEU A 74 -10.03 -6.58 -7.72
N ALA A 75 -10.47 -7.71 -8.27
CA ALA A 75 -10.00 -9.01 -7.82
C ALA A 75 -10.06 -10.09 -8.90
N LYS A 76 -9.26 -11.14 -8.70
CA LYS A 76 -9.40 -12.41 -9.41
C LYS A 76 -10.68 -13.12 -8.99
N GLY A 77 -11.39 -13.70 -9.94
CA GLY A 77 -12.62 -14.46 -9.75
C GLY A 77 -13.76 -14.05 -10.68
N ASP A 78 -14.97 -14.53 -10.40
CA ASP A 78 -16.18 -14.24 -11.17
C ASP A 78 -17.11 -13.23 -10.47
N ALA A 79 -18.25 -12.90 -11.09
CA ALA A 79 -19.22 -11.93 -10.54
C ALA A 79 -19.88 -12.38 -9.21
N SER A 80 -19.74 -13.65 -8.84
CA SER A 80 -20.16 -14.17 -7.53
C SER A 80 -19.09 -14.00 -6.44
N THR A 81 -17.88 -13.61 -6.83
CA THR A 81 -16.76 -13.36 -5.92
C THR A 81 -17.13 -12.31 -4.90
N ALA A 82 -17.00 -12.70 -3.63
CA ALA A 82 -17.19 -11.79 -2.52
C ALA A 82 -16.09 -10.72 -2.54
N LEU A 83 -16.48 -9.47 -2.79
CA LEU A 83 -15.56 -8.33 -2.76
C LEU A 83 -15.32 -7.78 -1.32
N VAL A 84 -15.63 -8.58 -0.29
CA VAL A 84 -15.26 -8.33 1.11
C VAL A 84 -14.53 -9.57 1.65
N GLY A 85 -13.35 -9.36 2.26
CA GLY A 85 -12.56 -10.41 2.93
C GLY A 85 -11.18 -10.65 2.32
N SER A 86 -10.27 -11.19 3.16
CA SER A 86 -8.85 -11.49 2.88
C SER A 86 -8.62 -12.77 2.06
N GLN A 87 -9.68 -13.42 1.58
CA GLN A 87 -9.58 -14.75 0.96
C GLN A 87 -9.43 -14.73 -0.57
N ARG A 88 -8.77 -13.71 -1.12
CA ARG A 88 -8.62 -13.58 -2.57
C ARG A 88 -7.22 -13.95 -3.02
N ASP A 89 -7.16 -14.68 -4.11
CA ASP A 89 -5.92 -15.08 -4.74
C ASP A 89 -5.10 -13.88 -5.23
N ALA A 90 -5.77 -12.87 -5.80
CA ALA A 90 -5.17 -11.58 -6.17
C ALA A 90 -6.22 -10.46 -6.07
N TRP A 91 -5.83 -9.29 -5.58
CA TRP A 91 -6.72 -8.13 -5.48
C TRP A 91 -5.96 -6.80 -5.45
N VAL A 92 -6.67 -5.75 -5.85
CA VAL A 92 -6.28 -4.33 -5.70
C VAL A 92 -7.48 -3.58 -5.13
N LYS A 93 -7.25 -2.76 -4.10
CA LYS A 93 -8.23 -1.88 -3.47
C LYS A 93 -7.86 -0.42 -3.78
N ILE A 94 -8.86 0.37 -4.14
CA ILE A 94 -8.77 1.81 -4.35
C ILE A 94 -9.84 2.46 -3.47
N ASP A 95 -9.41 3.12 -2.39
CA ASP A 95 -10.26 3.78 -1.41
C ASP A 95 -10.22 5.29 -1.64
N MET A 96 -11.30 5.84 -2.20
CA MET A 96 -11.36 7.27 -2.54
C MET A 96 -12.31 7.98 -1.60
N ALA A 97 -11.78 8.98 -0.90
CA ALA A 97 -12.56 9.87 -0.04
C ALA A 97 -12.06 11.31 -0.21
N PRO A 98 -12.80 12.32 0.30
CA PRO A 98 -12.34 13.69 0.24
C PRO A 98 -10.95 13.87 0.85
N GLY A 99 -10.01 14.39 0.06
CA GLY A 99 -8.63 14.66 0.49
C GLY A 99 -7.80 13.40 0.75
N TYR A 100 -8.28 12.22 0.36
CA TYR A 100 -7.66 10.95 0.71
C TYR A 100 -7.69 9.93 -0.43
N LEU A 101 -6.58 9.22 -0.59
CA LEU A 101 -6.49 8.01 -1.39
C LEU A 101 -5.83 6.90 -0.59
N GLY A 102 -6.56 5.82 -0.35
CA GLY A 102 -6.02 4.56 0.11
C GLY A 102 -5.81 3.61 -1.06
N LEU A 103 -4.63 3.01 -1.16
CA LEU A 103 -4.36 1.90 -2.06
C LEU A 103 -4.09 0.65 -1.24
N GLY A 104 -4.55 -0.48 -1.74
CA GLY A 104 -4.11 -1.77 -1.24
C GLY A 104 -3.99 -2.78 -2.35
N ALA A 105 -3.21 -3.81 -2.13
CA ALA A 105 -3.23 -4.99 -2.98
C ALA A 105 -2.72 -6.19 -2.24
N GLY A 106 -3.10 -7.38 -2.68
CA GLY A 106 -2.55 -8.58 -2.11
C GLY A 106 -2.67 -9.74 -3.05
N ALA A 107 -1.81 -10.72 -2.80
CA ALA A 107 -1.79 -11.95 -3.55
C ALA A 107 -1.43 -13.12 -2.65
N ARG A 108 -2.05 -14.27 -2.92
CA ARG A 108 -1.73 -15.54 -2.30
C ARG A 108 -0.48 -16.16 -2.90
N ARG A 109 0.07 -17.13 -2.18
CA ARG A 109 1.33 -17.81 -2.53
C ARG A 109 1.41 -18.26 -3.98
N ASP A 110 0.37 -18.88 -4.53
CA ASP A 110 0.36 -19.37 -5.91
C ASP A 110 0.54 -18.22 -6.91
N VAL A 111 -0.15 -17.10 -6.72
CA VAL A 111 0.01 -15.90 -7.55
C VAL A 111 1.36 -15.23 -7.29
N LEU A 112 1.80 -15.15 -6.04
CA LEU A 112 3.13 -14.63 -5.67
C LEU A 112 4.26 -15.46 -6.29
N ASP A 113 4.09 -16.78 -6.41
CA ASP A 113 5.08 -17.66 -7.05
C ASP A 113 5.22 -17.37 -8.55
N HIS A 114 4.20 -16.82 -9.21
CA HIS A 114 4.29 -16.35 -10.60
C HIS A 114 4.89 -14.94 -10.68
N MET A 115 4.55 -14.04 -9.75
CA MET A 115 5.02 -12.65 -9.78
C MET A 115 6.45 -12.49 -9.25
N LYS A 116 6.88 -13.33 -8.30
CA LYS A 116 8.18 -13.25 -7.64
C LYS A 116 8.50 -11.84 -7.15
N THR A 117 9.65 -11.28 -7.50
CA THR A 117 10.08 -9.93 -7.09
C THR A 117 9.18 -8.82 -7.62
N HIS A 118 8.50 -9.03 -8.76
CA HIS A 118 7.56 -8.05 -9.33
C HIS A 118 6.40 -7.73 -8.39
N ALA A 119 6.00 -8.68 -7.53
CA ALA A 119 4.97 -8.45 -6.52
C ALA A 119 5.31 -7.28 -5.57
N ILE A 120 6.60 -6.98 -5.42
CA ILE A 120 7.10 -5.86 -4.63
C ILE A 120 7.45 -4.67 -5.50
N ASP A 121 8.23 -4.91 -6.56
CA ASP A 121 8.77 -3.83 -7.39
C ASP A 121 7.65 -2.99 -8.01
N ASP A 122 6.59 -3.64 -8.48
CA ASP A 122 5.51 -2.95 -9.18
C ASP A 122 4.71 -2.03 -8.25
N PHE A 123 4.43 -2.47 -7.02
CA PHE A 123 3.72 -1.61 -6.06
C PHE A 123 4.57 -0.45 -5.59
N VAL A 124 5.88 -0.65 -5.40
CA VAL A 124 6.80 0.48 -5.15
C VAL A 124 6.79 1.42 -6.35
N GLU A 125 6.84 0.92 -7.58
CA GLU A 125 6.81 1.76 -8.77
C GLU A 125 5.52 2.56 -8.91
N VAL A 126 4.37 2.00 -8.54
CA VAL A 126 3.09 2.74 -8.47
C VAL A 126 3.24 3.96 -7.55
N LEU A 127 3.78 3.78 -6.34
CA LEU A 127 3.88 4.87 -5.37
C LEU A 127 4.80 6.00 -5.85
N HIS A 128 5.94 5.63 -6.43
CA HIS A 128 6.91 6.59 -7.00
C HIS A 128 6.34 7.30 -8.23
N THR A 129 5.62 6.57 -9.10
CA THR A 129 4.94 7.16 -10.25
C THR A 129 3.89 8.19 -9.82
N LEU A 130 3.05 7.86 -8.84
CA LEU A 130 2.06 8.79 -8.32
C LEU A 130 2.71 10.01 -7.67
N ARG A 131 3.76 9.83 -6.87
CA ARG A 131 4.50 10.94 -6.28
C ARG A 131 5.07 11.87 -7.35
N ARG A 132 5.65 11.32 -8.42
CA ARG A 132 6.20 12.11 -9.53
C ARG A 132 5.13 12.90 -10.29
N ARG A 133 3.96 12.30 -10.53
CA ARG A 133 2.87 12.93 -11.30
C ARG A 133 2.08 13.95 -10.48
N TRP A 134 1.86 13.68 -9.20
CA TRP A 134 1.03 14.52 -8.35
C TRP A 134 1.83 15.59 -7.61
N GLY A 135 3.13 15.36 -7.40
CA GLY A 135 4.03 16.32 -6.76
C GLY A 135 3.61 16.62 -5.33
N ASP A 136 3.74 17.88 -4.94
CA ASP A 136 3.32 18.48 -3.67
C ASP A 136 1.83 18.31 -3.35
N ARG A 137 0.98 18.08 -4.36
CA ARG A 137 -0.47 17.92 -4.16
C ARG A 137 -0.87 16.64 -3.44
N ALA A 138 0.03 15.66 -3.35
CA ALA A 138 -0.19 14.39 -2.67
C ALA A 138 1.01 14.01 -1.80
N VAL A 139 0.75 13.80 -0.50
CA VAL A 139 1.72 13.35 0.48
C VAL A 139 1.50 11.87 0.75
N LEU A 140 2.55 11.06 0.63
CA LEU A 140 2.49 9.66 1.02
C LEU A 140 2.67 9.56 2.55
N ASP A 141 1.58 9.31 3.27
CA ASP A 141 1.59 9.23 4.74
C ASP A 141 2.32 7.97 5.23
N ALA A 142 1.97 6.84 4.61
CA ALA A 142 2.58 5.56 4.88
C ALA A 142 2.32 4.61 3.70
N ALA A 143 3.30 3.79 3.38
CA ALA A 143 3.08 2.61 2.56
C ALA A 143 3.91 1.44 3.06
N THR A 144 3.29 0.28 3.17
CA THR A 144 3.92 -0.91 3.72
C THR A 144 3.47 -2.14 2.98
N CYS A 145 4.38 -3.08 2.85
CA CYS A 145 4.13 -4.45 2.42
C CYS A 145 4.34 -5.37 3.61
N SER A 146 3.39 -6.24 3.92
CA SER A 146 3.55 -7.22 4.99
C SER A 146 3.06 -8.62 4.59
N PRO A 147 3.75 -9.67 5.03
CA PRO A 147 3.21 -11.03 5.00
C PRO A 147 2.00 -11.09 5.94
N ASP A 148 1.00 -11.89 5.57
CA ASP A 148 -0.26 -11.98 6.29
C ASP A 148 -0.09 -12.31 7.78
N ARG A 149 -0.58 -11.41 8.63
CA ARG A 149 -1.36 -11.75 9.81
C ARG A 149 -2.71 -11.07 9.56
N ASP A 150 -3.77 -11.85 9.36
CA ASP A 150 -5.15 -11.41 9.14
C ASP A 150 -5.37 -9.89 9.29
N PHE A 151 -5.78 -9.21 8.21
CA PHE A 151 -6.24 -7.80 8.24
C PHE A 151 -7.29 -7.51 9.34
N SER A 152 -7.88 -8.55 9.91
CA SER A 152 -8.90 -8.55 10.96
C SER A 152 -8.39 -8.84 12.39
N VAL A 153 -7.12 -9.18 12.62
CA VAL A 153 -6.59 -9.41 13.98
C VAL A 153 -5.60 -8.32 14.33
N ALA A 154 -6.13 -7.24 14.90
CA ALA A 154 -5.33 -6.33 15.70
C ALA A 154 -4.52 -7.13 16.75
N PRO A 155 -3.22 -6.88 16.95
CA PRO A 155 -2.54 -7.36 18.15
C PRO A 155 -3.27 -6.76 19.35
N LEU A 156 -3.93 -7.61 20.14
CA LEU A 156 -4.74 -7.25 21.32
C LEU A 156 -3.92 -6.65 22.47
N THR A 157 -2.62 -6.41 22.32
CA THR A 157 -1.70 -6.22 23.45
C THR A 157 -0.82 -4.98 23.40
N ARG A 158 -0.90 -4.13 22.36
CA ARG A 158 -0.26 -2.80 22.40
C ARG A 158 -1.25 -1.71 21.98
N PRO A 159 -1.32 -0.58 22.70
CA PRO A 159 -2.10 0.57 22.25
C PRO A 159 -1.69 0.91 20.82
N ARG A 160 -2.66 1.18 19.94
CA ARG A 160 -2.38 1.72 18.60
C ARG A 160 -1.83 3.14 18.79
N VAL A 161 -0.51 3.27 18.89
CA VAL A 161 0.14 4.60 18.91
C VAL A 161 0.27 5.15 17.49
N SER A 162 0.20 4.28 16.47
CA SER A 162 0.10 4.69 15.05
C SER A 162 -0.67 3.65 14.21
N ASN A 163 -1.23 4.08 13.07
CA ASN A 163 -1.87 3.20 12.07
C ASN A 163 -0.84 2.42 11.22
N ARG A 164 0.45 2.46 11.57
CA ARG A 164 1.53 1.87 10.78
C ARG A 164 1.76 0.40 11.19
N PRO A 165 1.71 -0.57 10.26
CA PRO A 165 1.93 -1.95 10.62
C PRO A 165 3.38 -2.20 11.05
N LEU A 166 3.54 -2.92 12.17
CA LEU A 166 4.85 -3.19 12.77
C LEU A 166 5.67 -4.25 12.01
N HIS A 167 5.02 -5.05 11.16
CA HIS A 167 5.57 -6.30 10.62
C HIS A 167 5.81 -6.23 9.11
N ALA A 168 6.23 -5.07 8.61
CA ALA A 168 6.43 -4.85 7.18
C ALA A 168 7.73 -5.50 6.68
N ILE A 169 7.71 -6.03 5.47
CA ILE A 169 8.89 -6.47 4.72
C ILE A 169 9.39 -5.40 3.73
N VAL A 170 8.52 -4.45 3.39
CA VAL A 170 8.88 -3.21 2.69
C VAL A 170 8.15 -2.06 3.34
N ASP A 171 8.84 -0.96 3.50
CA ASP A 171 8.31 0.28 4.06
C ASP A 171 8.69 1.45 3.15
N VAL A 172 7.72 2.29 2.81
CA VAL A 172 7.88 3.46 1.96
C VAL A 172 7.24 4.66 2.64
N PHE A 173 7.96 5.77 2.70
CA PHE A 173 7.51 6.97 3.38
C PHE A 173 8.08 8.23 2.73
N ASP A 174 7.35 9.33 2.88
CA ASP A 174 7.88 10.67 2.60
C ASP A 174 8.71 11.14 3.81
N PRO A 175 10.03 11.39 3.67
CA PRO A 175 10.90 11.74 4.79
C PRO A 175 10.66 13.15 5.34
N VAL A 176 9.92 14.01 4.64
CA VAL A 176 9.70 15.42 5.02
C VAL A 176 8.27 15.64 5.47
N LEU A 177 7.31 15.13 4.69
CA LEU A 177 5.90 15.49 4.80
C LEU A 177 5.05 14.44 5.52
N SER A 178 5.58 13.27 5.87
CA SER A 178 4.84 12.30 6.67
C SER A 178 5.15 12.45 8.15
N LYS A 179 4.16 12.21 9.02
CA LYS A 179 4.28 12.35 10.49
C LYS A 179 5.50 11.64 11.09
N HIS A 180 5.81 10.43 10.60
CA HIS A 180 6.96 9.65 11.08
C HIS A 180 8.18 9.75 10.17
N GLY A 181 8.05 10.42 9.02
CA GLY A 181 9.05 10.50 7.96
C GLY A 181 10.43 10.94 8.45
N PRO A 182 10.55 12.07 9.16
CA PRO A 182 11.86 12.55 9.63
C PRO A 182 12.55 11.55 10.56
N ALA A 183 11.83 10.99 11.53
CA ALA A 183 12.39 10.02 12.47
C ALA A 183 12.88 8.75 11.75
N LEU A 184 12.12 8.26 10.78
CA LEU A 184 12.47 7.08 9.98
C LEU A 184 13.64 7.36 9.03
N ALA A 185 13.70 8.57 8.47
CA ALA A 185 14.79 8.97 7.59
C ALA A 185 16.13 8.96 8.32
N HIS A 186 16.15 9.30 9.62
CA HIS A 186 17.35 9.30 10.46
C HIS A 186 17.64 7.97 11.17
N ALA A 187 16.67 7.06 11.24
CA ALA A 187 16.87 5.75 11.85
C ALA A 187 17.84 4.90 11.02
N THR A 188 18.82 4.28 11.69
CA THR A 188 19.72 3.31 11.05
C THR A 188 18.90 2.11 10.55
N PRO A 189 18.94 1.77 9.26
CA PRO A 189 18.26 0.59 8.73
C PRO A 189 18.68 -0.70 9.45
N PRO A 190 17.77 -1.68 9.62
CA PRO A 190 18.17 -2.97 10.17
C PRO A 190 19.14 -3.69 9.22
N PRO A 191 20.02 -4.56 9.73
CA PRO A 191 21.04 -5.24 8.92
C PRO A 191 20.44 -6.02 7.75
N GLY A 192 21.03 -5.88 6.57
CA GLY A 192 20.57 -6.54 5.34
C GLY A 192 19.41 -5.85 4.62
N ALA A 193 18.86 -4.78 5.20
CA ALA A 193 17.87 -3.96 4.52
C ALA A 193 18.50 -3.14 3.39
N MET A 194 17.82 -3.05 2.26
CA MET A 194 18.16 -2.16 1.16
C MET A 194 17.38 -0.86 1.29
N ARG A 195 18.09 0.27 1.41
CA ARG A 195 17.49 1.60 1.39
C ARG A 195 17.66 2.23 0.01
N THR A 196 16.59 2.79 -0.53
CA THR A 196 16.58 3.52 -1.81
C THR A 196 15.87 4.85 -1.61
N GLU A 197 16.40 5.92 -2.20
CA GLU A 197 15.79 7.25 -2.20
C GLU A 197 15.52 7.66 -3.64
N ARG A 198 14.26 7.93 -3.98
CA ARG A 198 13.82 8.24 -5.34
C ARG A 198 12.52 9.02 -5.31
N ASP A 199 12.35 9.98 -6.22
CA ASP A 199 11.12 10.79 -6.35
C ASP A 199 10.67 11.46 -5.02
N GLY A 200 11.63 11.77 -4.12
CA GLY A 200 11.35 12.35 -2.80
C GLY A 200 10.82 11.36 -1.76
N LEU A 201 10.76 10.06 -2.07
CA LEU A 201 10.38 9.00 -1.14
C LEU A 201 11.59 8.18 -0.72
N VAL A 202 11.54 7.67 0.50
CA VAL A 202 12.48 6.66 0.99
C VAL A 202 11.78 5.30 0.98
N THR A 203 12.43 4.30 0.38
CA THR A 203 12.00 2.91 0.41
C THR A 203 13.02 2.09 1.19
N LEU A 204 12.54 1.38 2.21
CA LEU A 204 13.31 0.44 3.00
C LEU A 204 12.79 -0.97 2.73
N ARG A 205 13.61 -1.81 2.11
CA ARG A 205 13.25 -3.16 1.68
C ARG A 205 14.05 -4.19 2.46
N MET A 206 13.36 -5.04 3.22
CA MET A 206 13.95 -6.15 3.99
C MET A 206 14.08 -7.44 3.19
N LEU A 207 13.22 -7.60 2.17
CA LEU A 207 13.14 -8.81 1.36
C LEU A 207 12.80 -8.45 -0.10
N ALA A 208 13.43 -9.15 -1.04
CA ALA A 208 13.19 -8.97 -2.47
C ALA A 208 12.08 -9.86 -3.03
N ASP A 209 12.04 -11.13 -2.63
CA ASP A 209 11.05 -12.10 -3.10
C ASP A 209 10.15 -12.51 -1.92
N PRO A 210 8.88 -12.07 -1.88
CA PRO A 210 8.00 -12.37 -0.78
C PRO A 210 7.37 -13.77 -0.88
N SER A 211 7.71 -14.58 -1.91
CA SER A 211 7.26 -15.97 -2.02
C SER A 211 7.99 -16.92 -1.05
N ASP A 212 9.17 -16.55 -0.54
CA ASP A 212 9.84 -17.27 0.57
C ASP A 212 9.26 -16.83 1.91
N LEU A 213 8.32 -17.62 2.43
CA LEU A 213 7.62 -17.35 3.68
C LEU A 213 8.54 -17.30 4.91
N THR A 214 9.62 -18.08 4.92
CA THR A 214 10.55 -18.10 6.05
C THR A 214 11.40 -16.84 6.05
N ALA A 215 11.84 -16.41 4.86
CA ALA A 215 12.51 -15.13 4.70
C ALA A 215 11.57 -13.95 5.02
N ALA A 216 10.31 -14.02 4.59
CA ALA A 216 9.30 -12.98 4.86
C ALA A 216 9.02 -12.83 6.36
N GLN A 217 8.88 -13.94 7.10
CA GLN A 217 8.70 -13.87 8.55
C GLN A 217 9.92 -13.26 9.25
N ARG A 218 11.15 -13.68 8.90
CA ARG A 218 12.38 -13.10 9.48
C ARG A 218 12.51 -11.61 9.19
N ALA A 219 12.19 -11.20 7.97
CA ALA A 219 12.20 -9.81 7.55
C ALA A 219 11.16 -8.97 8.32
N SER A 220 9.95 -9.51 8.49
CA SER A 220 8.89 -8.91 9.32
C SER A 220 9.33 -8.73 10.78
N ASP A 221 9.93 -9.76 11.39
CA ASP A 221 10.39 -9.71 12.79
C ASP A 221 11.53 -8.68 12.97
N ALA A 222 12.44 -8.61 11.99
CA ALA A 222 13.52 -7.62 11.97
C ALA A 222 12.97 -6.19 11.82
N HIS A 223 11.95 -5.99 10.99
CA HIS A 223 11.27 -4.71 10.87
C HIS A 223 10.55 -4.33 12.17
N GLU A 224 9.83 -5.26 12.82
CA GLU A 224 9.14 -5.00 14.09
C GLU A 224 10.10 -4.54 15.19
N ALA A 225 11.26 -5.19 15.30
CA ALA A 225 12.31 -4.80 16.23
C ALA A 225 12.92 -3.42 15.92
N TRP A 226 12.97 -3.04 14.65
CA TRP A 226 13.51 -1.76 14.20
C TRP A 226 12.50 -0.61 14.36
N ILE A 227 11.24 -0.82 13.95
CA ILE A 227 10.22 0.22 13.90
C ILE A 227 9.64 0.55 15.26
N GLY A 228 9.51 -0.45 16.15
CA GLY A 228 8.88 -0.31 17.46
C GLY A 228 9.47 0.85 18.28
N PRO A 229 10.79 0.90 18.50
CA PRO A 229 11.43 2.03 19.21
C PRO A 229 11.24 3.39 18.54
N VAL A 230 11.10 3.43 17.21
CA VAL A 230 10.94 4.69 16.45
C VAL A 230 9.53 5.25 16.62
N ILE A 231 8.51 4.40 16.69
CA ILE A 231 7.11 4.83 16.83
C ILE A 231 6.66 4.98 18.29
N ASP A 232 7.27 4.23 19.22
CA ASP A 232 6.95 4.26 20.66
C ASP A 232 7.68 5.40 21.39
N ALA A 233 8.61 6.09 20.70
CA ALA A 233 9.17 7.33 21.20
C ALA A 233 8.04 8.38 21.35
N PRO A 234 7.98 9.15 22.45
CA PRO A 234 6.99 10.20 22.60
C PRO A 234 7.18 11.21 21.47
N PHE A 235 6.29 11.18 20.49
CA PHE A 235 6.14 12.27 19.54
C PHE A 235 5.32 13.34 20.24
N ASP A 236 5.79 14.58 20.21
CA ASP A 236 4.92 15.72 20.50
C ASP A 236 3.72 15.61 19.54
N ASP A 237 2.51 15.64 20.09
CA ASP A 237 1.25 15.51 19.33
C ASP A 237 1.02 16.68 18.35
N GLU A 238 1.96 17.62 18.27
CA GLU A 238 1.95 18.85 17.46
C GLU A 238 2.83 18.74 16.20
N TRP A 239 2.93 17.57 15.56
CA TRP A 239 3.56 17.54 14.24
C TRP A 239 2.69 18.28 13.23
N GLU A 240 3.12 19.49 12.87
CA GLU A 240 2.60 20.26 11.74
C GLU A 240 3.59 20.15 10.57
N PRO A 241 3.12 19.95 9.33
CA PRO A 241 3.98 19.98 8.16
C PRO A 241 4.69 21.35 8.07
N PRO A 242 5.94 21.42 7.59
CA PRO A 242 6.65 22.68 7.45
C PRO A 242 5.86 23.65 6.56
N GLU A 243 5.64 24.88 7.04
CA GLU A 243 5.04 25.95 6.23
C GLU A 243 5.94 26.25 5.02
N GLU A 244 5.34 26.41 3.84
CA GLU A 244 6.04 26.73 2.59
C GLU A 244 6.82 28.06 2.75
N GLY A 245 8.13 28.01 2.52
CA GLY A 245 9.04 29.16 2.50
C GLY A 245 9.49 29.53 1.10
#